data_AF-A0A8J2KY36-F1
#
_entry.id   AF-A0A8J2KY36-F1
#
_cell.length_a   1.000
_cell.length_b   1.000
_cell.length_c   1.000
_cell.angle_alpha   90.00
_cell.angle_beta   90.00
_cell.angle_gamma   90.00
#
_symmetry.space_group_name_H-M   'P 1'
#
loop_
_entity.id
_entity.type
_entity.pdbx_description
1 polymer ?
#
loop_
_entity_poly.entity_id
_entity_poly.type
_entity_poly.pdbx_seq_one_letter_code
_entity_poly.pdbx_strand_id
1 'polypeptide(L)'
;DSEVVQILTGGRIPYARFGSAISALEKFQSIKRAVIVVGAPYENNNGGAVYFYDGRQILKTGEYTKRIAAGDQIFSSLRQRLQGLGYSFSHSNDIDGNETPGQILRIFNTTADLIYWEENYYILLTG
;
A
#
# COMPACT_ATOMS: atom_id res chain seq x y z
N ASP A 1 -12.76 4.38 30.14
CA ASP A 1 -11.96 4.63 28.93
C ASP A 1 -12.86 4.84 27.73
N SER A 2 -12.80 6.02 27.12
CA SER A 2 -13.49 6.27 25.85
C SER A 2 -12.65 5.69 24.72
N GLU A 3 -13.22 4.76 23.96
CA GLU A 3 -12.59 4.20 22.77
C GLU A 3 -12.38 5.33 21.73
N VAL A 4 -11.13 5.54 21.31
CA VAL A 4 -10.80 6.54 20.28
C VAL A 4 -10.96 5.87 18.92
N VAL A 5 -12.03 6.23 18.21
CA VAL A 5 -12.28 5.79 16.83
C VAL A 5 -11.80 6.86 15.87
N GLN A 6 -10.89 6.49 14.97
CA GLN A 6 -10.44 7.37 13.90
C GLN A 6 -10.92 6.87 12.54
N ILE A 7 -11.46 7.78 11.73
CA ILE A 7 -11.91 7.50 10.37
C ILE A 7 -10.73 7.73 9.41
N LEU A 8 -10.46 6.74 8.56
CA LEU A 8 -9.47 6.82 7.49
C LEU A 8 -10.20 7.01 6.17
N THR A 9 -9.76 7.99 5.36
CA THR A 9 -10.47 8.33 4.12
C THR A 9 -9.61 8.29 2.86
N GLY A 10 -8.31 8.00 3.00
CA GLY A 10 -7.35 8.13 1.89
C GLY A 10 -7.44 9.51 1.24
N GLY A 11 -7.42 9.55 -0.08
CA GLY A 11 -7.53 10.79 -0.87
C GLY A 11 -8.96 11.26 -1.13
N ARG A 12 -9.99 10.58 -0.59
CA ARG A 12 -11.42 10.90 -0.80
C ARG A 12 -11.83 10.98 -2.27
N ILE A 13 -11.19 10.18 -3.13
CA ILE A 13 -11.47 10.15 -4.56
C ILE A 13 -12.76 9.36 -4.82
N PRO A 14 -13.76 9.94 -5.52
CA PRO A 14 -15.00 9.23 -5.85
C PRO A 14 -14.73 7.92 -6.60
N TYR A 15 -15.50 6.88 -6.27
CA TYR A 15 -15.44 5.55 -6.90
C TYR A 15 -14.11 4.81 -6.80
N ALA A 16 -13.09 5.36 -6.13
CA ALA A 16 -11.78 4.73 -5.97
C ALA A 16 -11.80 3.42 -5.16
N ARG A 17 -12.90 3.19 -4.42
CA ARG A 17 -13.11 2.10 -3.46
C ARG A 17 -11.93 1.95 -2.50
N PHE A 18 -11.56 3.06 -1.87
CA PHE A 18 -10.65 3.04 -0.73
C PHE A 18 -11.14 2.05 0.33
N GLY A 19 -10.23 1.21 0.84
CA GLY A 19 -10.56 0.14 1.79
C GLY A 19 -10.84 -1.21 1.15
N SER A 20 -10.66 -1.36 -0.18
CA SER A 20 -10.88 -2.66 -0.86
C SER A 20 -9.95 -3.76 -0.37
N ALA A 21 -8.72 -3.39 0.02
CA ALA A 21 -7.77 -4.27 0.69
C ALA A 21 -7.11 -3.50 1.84
N ILE A 22 -6.80 -4.22 2.93
CA ILE A 22 -6.14 -3.69 4.11
C ILE A 22 -5.08 -4.71 4.55
N SER A 23 -3.89 -4.23 4.88
CA SER A 23 -2.82 -5.06 5.45
C SER A 23 -2.03 -4.29 6.49
N ALA A 24 -1.41 -5.01 7.42
CA ALA A 24 -0.44 -4.46 8.35
C ALA A 24 0.97 -4.88 7.94
N LEU A 25 1.88 -3.91 7.94
CA LEU A 25 3.31 -4.06 7.78
C LEU A 25 3.94 -4.01 9.15
N GLU A 26 4.36 -5.16 9.67
CA GLU A 26 5.12 -5.22 10.90
C GLU A 26 6.62 -5.03 10.58
N LYS A 27 7.18 -3.88 10.93
CA LYS A 27 8.63 -3.67 10.87
C LYS A 27 9.26 -4.34 12.09
N PHE A 28 10.06 -5.40 11.90
CA PHE A 28 10.86 -5.99 12.97
C PHE A 28 12.23 -5.30 13.10
N GLN A 29 12.78 -5.38 14.31
CA GLN A 29 13.98 -4.74 14.87
C GLN A 29 13.86 -3.27 15.35
N SER A 30 13.92 -3.17 16.70
CA SER A 30 14.08 -2.00 17.58
C SER A 30 12.96 -0.96 17.73
N ILE A 31 12.10 -0.69 16.73
CA ILE A 31 11.16 0.47 16.82
C ILE A 31 9.66 0.11 16.81
N LYS A 32 9.21 -1.14 16.67
CA LYS A 32 7.76 -1.52 16.71
C LYS A 32 6.84 -0.48 16.04
N ARG A 33 7.14 -0.12 14.79
CA ARG A 33 6.30 0.78 13.99
C ARG A 33 5.53 -0.08 13.00
N ALA A 34 4.29 -0.39 13.34
CA ALA A 34 3.35 -0.98 12.39
C ALA A 34 2.96 0.10 11.37
N VAL A 35 2.97 -0.26 10.09
CA VAL A 35 2.42 0.58 9.03
C VAL A 35 1.14 -0.09 8.53
N ILE A 36 0.03 0.63 8.52
CA ILE A 36 -1.22 0.12 7.95
C ILE A 36 -1.26 0.53 6.49
N VAL A 37 -1.55 -0.43 5.62
CA VAL A 37 -1.62 -0.23 4.18
C VAL A 37 -3.04 -0.44 3.71
N VAL A 38 -3.57 0.52 2.96
CA VAL A 38 -4.97 0.49 2.46
C VAL A 38 -5.00 0.75 0.96
N GLY A 39 -5.70 -0.11 0.24
CA GLY A 39 -5.82 -0.04 -1.21
C GLY A 39 -7.05 0.72 -1.70
N ALA A 40 -6.91 1.38 -2.86
CA ALA A 40 -7.97 2.05 -3.61
C ALA A 40 -7.83 1.69 -5.11
N PRO A 41 -8.22 0.46 -5.50
CA PRO A 41 -7.87 -0.11 -6.81
C PRO A 41 -8.47 0.60 -8.02
N TYR A 42 -9.49 1.44 -7.82
CA TYR A 42 -10.14 2.16 -8.92
C TYR A 42 -9.74 3.63 -9.03
N GLU A 43 -8.83 4.09 -8.17
CA GLU A 43 -8.27 5.45 -8.29
C GLU A 43 -7.50 5.63 -9.62
N ASN A 44 -7.34 6.87 -10.07
CA ASN A 44 -6.56 7.20 -11.27
C ASN A 44 -6.97 6.37 -12.51
N ASN A 45 -8.24 6.47 -12.90
CA ASN A 45 -8.81 5.77 -14.07
C ASN A 45 -8.61 4.25 -14.03
N ASN A 46 -8.93 3.61 -12.90
CA ASN A 46 -8.70 2.19 -12.64
C ASN A 46 -7.23 1.76 -12.53
N GLY A 47 -6.28 2.69 -12.57
CA GLY A 47 -4.87 2.37 -12.34
C GLY A 47 -4.61 1.91 -10.90
N GLY A 48 -5.31 2.52 -9.95
CA GLY A 48 -5.27 2.21 -8.53
C GLY A 48 -4.27 3.05 -7.73
N ALA A 49 -4.40 2.96 -6.41
CA ALA A 49 -3.56 3.62 -5.43
C ALA A 49 -3.46 2.81 -4.13
N VAL A 50 -2.37 3.04 -3.39
CA VAL A 50 -2.10 2.48 -2.07
C VAL A 50 -1.73 3.61 -1.10
N TYR A 51 -2.31 3.56 0.09
CA TYR A 51 -2.10 4.51 1.17
C TYR A 51 -1.39 3.83 2.34
N PHE A 52 -0.43 4.52 2.94
CA PHE A 52 0.33 4.05 4.09
C PHE A 52 0.03 4.96 5.27
N TYR A 53 -0.28 4.36 6.41
CA TYR A 53 -0.57 5.03 7.66
C TYR A 53 0.43 4.59 8.72
N ASP A 54 1.05 5.55 9.43
CA ASP A 54 1.87 5.25 10.60
C ASP A 54 0.95 4.84 11.76
N GLY A 55 1.05 3.59 12.22
CA GLY A 55 0.21 3.05 13.30
C GLY A 55 0.30 3.83 14.62
N ARG A 56 1.36 4.63 14.84
CA ARG A 56 1.47 5.50 16.03
C ARG A 56 0.69 6.81 15.91
N GLN A 57 0.47 7.25 14.68
CA GLN A 57 -0.18 8.52 14.36
C GLN A 57 -1.61 8.32 13.87
N ILE A 58 -1.95 7.11 13.44
CA ILE A 58 -3.22 6.81 12.83
C ILE A 58 -4.41 7.16 13.72
N LEU A 59 -4.33 6.89 15.03
CA LEU A 59 -5.40 7.23 15.99
C LEU A 59 -5.44 8.72 16.36
N LYS A 60 -4.42 9.50 15.98
CA LYS A 60 -4.30 10.93 16.30
C LYS A 60 -4.74 11.81 15.13
N THR A 61 -4.31 11.48 13.92
CA THR A 61 -4.53 12.31 12.73
C THR A 61 -5.52 11.69 11.75
N GLY A 62 -5.54 10.35 11.65
CA GLY A 62 -6.25 9.65 10.57
C GLY A 62 -5.68 9.93 9.17
N GLU A 63 -4.52 10.59 9.10
CA GLU A 63 -3.87 10.96 7.85
C GLU A 63 -2.85 9.91 7.41
N TYR A 64 -2.79 9.67 6.10
CA TYR A 64 -1.76 8.82 5.52
C TYR A 64 -0.41 9.55 5.51
N THR A 65 0.68 8.83 5.76
CA THR A 65 2.04 9.36 5.68
C THR A 65 2.62 9.23 4.26
N LYS A 66 2.09 8.31 3.46
CA LYS A 66 2.52 8.08 2.08
C LYS A 66 1.35 7.64 1.21
N ARG A 67 1.37 8.03 -0.06
CA ARG A 67 0.48 7.52 -1.11
C ARG A 67 1.32 7.16 -2.32
N ILE A 68 0.97 6.04 -2.95
CA ILE A 68 1.53 5.60 -4.21
C ILE A 68 0.36 5.35 -5.15
N ALA A 69 0.42 5.86 -6.37
CA ALA A 69 -0.62 5.65 -7.36
C ALA A 69 -0.06 5.42 -8.74
N ALA A 70 -0.88 4.82 -9.61
CA ALA A 70 -0.53 4.53 -11.00
C ALA A 70 -0.06 5.74 -11.82
N GLY A 71 -0.41 6.96 -11.41
CA GLY A 71 0.03 8.21 -12.06
C GLY A 71 1.46 8.62 -11.71
N ASP A 72 2.04 8.05 -10.65
CA ASP A 72 3.35 8.45 -10.13
C ASP A 72 4.47 8.08 -11.11
N GLN A 73 5.59 8.81 -11.04
CA GLN A 73 6.70 8.68 -11.98
C GLN A 73 7.34 7.28 -11.98
N ILE A 74 7.29 6.58 -10.85
CA ILE A 74 7.80 5.21 -10.71
C ILE A 74 7.09 4.21 -11.65
N PHE A 75 5.88 4.53 -12.11
CA PHE A 75 5.11 3.73 -13.07
C PHE A 75 5.09 4.31 -14.47
N SER A 76 5.91 5.33 -14.78
CA SER A 76 5.91 5.99 -16.09
C SER A 76 5.99 5.02 -17.27
N SER A 77 6.79 3.95 -17.15
CA SER A 77 6.93 2.87 -18.14
C SER A 77 5.76 1.88 -18.20
N LEU A 78 4.89 1.86 -17.19
CA LEU A 78 3.75 0.92 -17.07
C LEU A 78 2.39 1.62 -17.06
N ARG A 79 2.33 2.95 -17.17
CA ARG A 79 1.10 3.76 -17.04
C ARG A 79 -0.08 3.25 -17.85
N GLN A 80 0.15 2.74 -19.06
CA GLN A 80 -0.93 2.24 -19.93
C GLN A 80 -1.40 0.82 -19.60
N ARG A 81 -0.64 0.08 -18.80
CA ARG A 81 -0.88 -1.33 -18.47
C ARG A 81 -1.27 -1.54 -17.02
N LEU A 82 -1.00 -0.58 -16.16
CA LEU A 82 -1.25 -0.69 -14.73
C LEU A 82 -2.75 -0.52 -14.46
N GLN A 83 -3.36 -1.52 -13.84
CA GLN A 83 -4.75 -1.51 -13.41
C GLN A 83 -4.85 -2.16 -12.03
N GLY A 84 -5.76 -1.70 -11.18
CA GLY A 84 -6.09 -2.38 -9.92
C GLY A 84 -4.99 -2.37 -8.85
N LEU A 85 -4.07 -1.41 -8.87
CA LEU A 85 -3.07 -1.26 -7.81
C LEU A 85 -3.75 -1.11 -6.44
N GLY A 86 -3.38 -1.98 -5.50
CA GLY A 86 -3.99 -2.01 -4.16
C GLY A 86 -5.26 -2.86 -4.06
N TYR A 87 -5.55 -3.71 -5.04
CA TYR A 87 -6.70 -4.62 -4.94
C TYR A 87 -6.48 -5.78 -3.96
N SER A 88 -5.24 -6.22 -3.74
CA SER A 88 -4.92 -7.27 -2.76
C SER A 88 -3.51 -7.08 -2.20
N PHE A 89 -3.25 -7.65 -1.01
CA PHE A 89 -1.93 -7.64 -0.38
C PHE A 89 -1.55 -9.07 -0.01
N SER A 90 -0.28 -9.44 -0.16
CA SER A 90 0.20 -10.70 0.41
C SER A 90 0.57 -10.52 1.88
N HIS A 91 0.73 -11.64 2.60
CA HIS A 91 1.42 -11.62 3.88
C HIS A 91 2.83 -11.06 3.70
N SER A 92 3.30 -10.33 4.71
CA SER A 92 4.68 -9.89 4.81
C SER A 92 5.57 -11.09 5.08
N ASN A 93 6.57 -11.30 4.23
CA ASN A 93 7.61 -12.31 4.42
C ASN A 93 8.96 -11.61 4.31
N ASP A 94 10.01 -12.18 4.87
CA ASP A 94 11.37 -11.80 4.52
C ASP A 94 11.62 -12.25 3.06
N ILE A 95 11.92 -11.28 2.18
CA ILE A 95 12.03 -11.51 0.73
C ILE A 95 13.50 -11.55 0.30
N ASP A 96 14.38 -10.85 1.01
CA ASP A 96 15.79 -10.71 0.69
C ASP A 96 16.72 -11.47 1.65
N GLY A 97 16.17 -12.16 2.64
CA GLY A 97 16.91 -13.04 3.56
C GLY A 97 17.71 -12.26 4.59
N ASN A 98 17.30 -11.02 4.89
CA ASN A 98 18.00 -10.13 5.82
C ASN A 98 17.32 -10.04 7.20
N GLU A 99 16.35 -10.92 7.47
CA GLU A 99 15.54 -11.00 8.69
C GLU A 99 14.61 -9.78 8.91
N THR A 100 14.41 -8.95 7.87
CA THR A 100 13.48 -7.81 7.87
C THR A 100 12.27 -8.11 6.99
N PRO A 101 11.03 -8.10 7.54
CA PRO A 101 9.84 -8.38 6.73
C PRO A 101 9.64 -7.33 5.62
N GLY A 102 9.68 -7.76 4.37
CA GLY A 102 9.16 -7.03 3.22
C GLY A 102 7.67 -7.33 3.02
N GLN A 103 6.98 -6.54 2.19
CA GLN A 103 5.62 -6.89 1.75
C GLN A 103 5.46 -6.76 0.27
N ILE A 104 4.83 -7.79 -0.30
CA ILE A 104 4.39 -7.77 -1.68
C ILE A 104 3.01 -7.12 -1.71
N LEU A 105 2.95 -5.92 -2.28
CA LEU A 105 1.73 -5.23 -2.66
C LEU A 105 1.31 -5.75 -4.03
N ARG A 106 0.39 -6.72 -4.05
CA ARG A 106 -0.05 -7.32 -5.30
C ARG A 106 -0.92 -6.37 -6.12
N ILE A 107 -0.71 -6.36 -7.42
CA ILE A 107 -1.48 -5.55 -8.37
C ILE A 107 -2.43 -6.50 -9.09
N PHE A 108 -3.74 -6.28 -8.98
CA PHE A 108 -4.71 -7.19 -9.59
C PHE A 108 -4.84 -6.97 -11.09
N ASN A 109 -5.01 -8.06 -11.84
CA ASN A 109 -5.21 -8.05 -13.29
C ASN A 109 -4.03 -7.47 -14.10
N THR A 110 -2.80 -7.62 -13.58
CA THR A 110 -1.58 -7.29 -14.32
C THR A 110 -0.58 -8.45 -14.22
N THR A 111 0.35 -8.51 -15.16
CA THR A 111 1.54 -9.39 -15.10
C THR A 111 2.61 -8.79 -14.19
N ALA A 112 2.24 -8.06 -13.13
CA ALA A 112 3.17 -7.35 -12.29
C ALA A 112 2.70 -7.26 -10.84
N ASP A 113 3.64 -7.38 -9.91
CA ASP A 113 3.46 -7.18 -8.47
C ASP A 113 4.40 -6.06 -8.01
N LEU A 114 3.96 -5.21 -7.07
CA LEU A 114 4.81 -4.19 -6.46
C LEU A 114 5.32 -4.73 -5.13
N ILE A 115 6.63 -4.92 -4.98
CA ILE A 115 7.23 -5.14 -3.67
C ILE A 115 7.59 -3.79 -3.06
N TYR A 116 7.16 -3.61 -1.82
CA TYR A 116 7.60 -2.51 -0.97
C TYR A 116 8.56 -3.05 0.09
N TRP A 117 9.76 -2.49 0.15
CA TRP A 117 10.80 -2.88 1.11
C TRP A 117 11.69 -1.68 1.45
N GLU A 118 11.86 -1.40 2.73
CA GLU A 118 12.72 -0.31 3.24
C GLU A 118 12.63 1.03 2.48
N GLU A 119 11.41 1.49 2.22
CA GLU A 119 11.12 2.72 1.46
C GLU A 119 11.44 2.65 -0.06
N ASN A 120 12.02 1.55 -0.52
CA ASN A 120 12.24 1.20 -1.92
C ASN A 120 11.04 0.45 -2.52
N TYR A 121 10.98 0.49 -3.85
CA TYR A 121 9.94 -0.16 -4.65
C TYR A 121 10.59 -1.04 -5.70
N TYR A 122 10.13 -2.29 -5.77
CA TYR A 122 10.51 -3.20 -6.85
C TYR A 122 9.24 -3.62 -7.57
N ILE A 123 9.25 -3.55 -8.89
CA ILE A 123 8.15 -4.07 -9.69
C ILE A 123 8.62 -5.42 -10.18
N LEU A 124 8.03 -6.50 -9.67
CA LEU A 124 8.17 -7.80 -10.31
C LEU A 124 7.23 -7.85 -11.49
N LEU A 125 7.73 -8.28 -12.64
CA LEU A 125 6.88 -8.70 -13.74
C LEU A 125 6.68 -10.21 -13.60
N THR A 126 5.45 -10.66 -13.33
CA THR A 126 5.05 -12.06 -13.28
C THR A 126 4.58 -12.48 -14.67
N GLY A 127 5.38 -13.29 -15.38
CA GLY A 127 5.05 -13.88 -16.68
C GLY A 127 4.22 -15.14 -16.58
#